data_AF-A0A6G7XND8-F1
#
_entry.id   AF-A0A6G7XND8-F1
#
_cell.length_a   1.000
_cell.length_b   1.000
_cell.length_c   1.000
_cell.angle_alpha   90.00
_cell.angle_beta   90.00
_cell.angle_gamma   90.00
#
_symmetry.space_group_name_H-M   'P 1'
#
loop_
_entity.id
_entity.type
_entity.pdbx_description
1 polymer ?
#
loop_
_entity_poly.entity_id
_entity_poly.type
_entity_poly.pdbx_seq_one_letter_code
_entity_poly.pdbx_strand_id
1 'polypeptide(L)'
;MSGPAPGGGAEVLELGGPSRARRGPSWSRRTWTVLGVVTALLLAGAWLVEDRWRGSSEAALERCRSEAAEQVAAAERSLASMADYLRPGLLTVPAQARDSLYVAMSEAAVDDLPRVQTALDTCRAVDPSWVHPDLQRRRDDYVDHLARRVDLLEGVVADGRSYYRDDPELEAERERLFGTG
;
A
#
# COMPACT_ATOMS: atom_id res chain seq x y z
N MET A 1 9.46 -23.32 110.68
CA MET A 1 10.00 -21.97 110.98
C MET A 1 10.62 -21.44 109.69
N SER A 2 10.59 -20.14 109.43
CA SER A 2 10.36 -19.63 108.07
C SER A 2 11.40 -18.62 107.55
N GLY A 3 11.46 -18.47 106.21
CA GLY A 3 12.26 -17.49 105.46
C GLY A 3 13.18 -18.16 104.41
N PRO A 4 13.73 -17.44 103.40
CA PRO A 4 13.43 -16.07 102.91
C PRO A 4 12.19 -16.09 101.96
N ALA A 5 11.93 -15.25 100.92
CA ALA A 5 12.60 -14.11 100.26
C ALA A 5 11.55 -13.15 99.60
N PRO A 6 11.92 -11.92 99.18
CA PRO A 6 11.01 -10.94 98.55
C PRO A 6 11.26 -10.74 97.04
N GLY A 7 10.32 -10.04 96.36
CA GLY A 7 10.60 -9.32 95.11
C GLY A 7 9.60 -9.54 93.97
N GLY A 8 8.81 -8.51 93.65
CA GLY A 8 7.98 -8.41 92.44
C GLY A 8 7.71 -6.94 92.14
N GLY A 9 8.26 -6.41 91.05
CA GLY A 9 8.17 -4.99 90.69
C GLY A 9 6.79 -4.62 90.14
N ALA A 10 6.33 -3.39 90.42
CA ALA A 10 5.06 -2.88 89.92
C ALA A 10 5.10 -2.61 88.40
N GLU A 11 3.96 -2.83 87.75
CA GLU A 11 3.75 -2.60 86.32
C GLU A 11 3.66 -1.10 86.01
N VAL A 12 4.21 -0.67 84.86
CA VAL A 12 4.00 0.67 84.31
C VAL A 12 3.60 0.54 82.84
N LEU A 13 2.38 0.96 82.51
CA LEU A 13 1.89 1.04 81.14
C LEU A 13 2.38 2.35 80.49
N GLU A 14 2.86 2.29 79.25
CA GLU A 14 2.86 3.44 78.34
C GLU A 14 1.99 3.14 77.11
N LEU A 15 1.18 4.12 76.70
CA LEU A 15 0.21 3.99 75.62
C LEU A 15 0.83 4.35 74.26
N GLY A 16 1.33 3.36 73.53
CA GLY A 16 1.75 3.50 72.13
C GLY A 16 0.56 3.58 71.16
N GLY A 17 0.20 4.79 70.72
CA GLY A 17 -0.90 5.00 69.77
C GLY A 17 -0.62 4.45 68.35
N PRO A 18 -1.63 3.94 67.61
CA PRO A 18 -1.43 3.30 66.31
C PRO A 18 -1.12 4.30 65.20
N SER A 19 0.17 4.42 64.86
CA SER A 19 0.64 5.22 63.73
C SER A 19 0.14 4.63 62.40
N ARG A 20 -0.66 5.41 61.65
CA ARG A 20 -1.22 5.00 60.35
C ARG A 20 -0.13 4.99 59.27
N ALA A 21 0.68 3.94 59.23
CA ALA A 21 1.65 3.72 58.16
C ALA A 21 0.93 3.66 56.80
N ARG A 22 1.07 4.74 55.99
CA ARG A 22 0.70 4.72 54.57
C ARG A 22 1.61 3.70 53.87
N ARG A 23 1.12 2.47 53.71
CA ARG A 23 1.72 1.47 52.82
C ARG A 23 1.56 1.93 51.38
N GLY A 24 2.48 2.79 50.93
CA GLY A 24 2.76 2.93 49.50
C GLY A 24 3.12 1.56 48.92
N PRO A 25 2.77 1.27 47.66
CA PRO A 25 2.89 -0.07 47.10
C PRO A 25 4.35 -0.50 47.03
N SER A 26 4.78 -1.33 47.98
CA SER A 26 6.16 -1.82 48.12
C SER A 26 6.45 -2.91 47.08
N TRP A 27 6.49 -2.51 45.80
CA TRP A 27 6.86 -3.39 44.69
C TRP A 27 8.29 -3.87 44.89
N SER A 28 8.41 -5.17 45.19
CA SER A 28 9.70 -5.82 45.34
C SER A 28 10.57 -5.64 44.08
N ARG A 29 11.90 -5.69 44.24
CA ARG A 29 12.81 -5.74 43.09
C ARG A 29 12.46 -6.89 42.14
N ARG A 30 11.96 -8.01 42.67
CA ARG A 30 11.52 -9.20 41.91
C ARG A 30 10.29 -8.92 41.02
N THR A 31 9.34 -8.11 41.48
CA THR A 31 8.20 -7.69 40.64
C THR A 31 8.63 -6.76 39.51
N TRP A 32 9.61 -5.87 39.75
CA TRP A 32 10.18 -5.03 38.69
C TRP A 32 11.00 -5.83 37.67
N THR A 33 11.80 -6.82 38.10
CA THR A 33 12.53 -7.68 37.15
C THR A 33 11.60 -8.58 36.34
N VAL A 34 10.53 -9.13 36.94
CA VAL A 34 9.52 -9.91 36.20
C VAL A 34 8.80 -9.03 35.19
N LEU A 35 8.38 -7.80 35.56
CA LEU A 35 7.76 -6.87 34.63
C LEU A 35 8.71 -6.55 33.45
N GLY A 36 9.97 -6.22 33.74
CA GLY A 36 10.97 -5.92 32.71
C GLY A 36 11.23 -7.09 31.76
N VAL A 37 11.29 -8.33 32.26
CA VAL A 37 11.44 -9.54 31.42
C VAL A 37 10.19 -9.77 30.57
N VAL A 38 8.98 -9.63 31.12
CA VAL A 38 7.74 -9.76 30.35
C VAL A 38 7.65 -8.68 29.26
N THR A 39 7.96 -7.42 29.57
CA THR A 39 8.01 -6.34 28.57
C THR A 39 9.04 -6.61 27.49
N ALA A 40 10.25 -7.07 27.85
CA ALA A 40 11.29 -7.41 26.87
C ALA A 40 10.88 -8.58 25.95
N LEU A 41 10.23 -9.61 26.49
CA LEU A 41 9.71 -10.74 25.70
C LEU A 41 8.55 -10.31 24.78
N LEU A 42 7.66 -9.43 25.23
CA LEU A 42 6.60 -8.87 24.40
C LEU A 42 7.15 -8.01 23.26
N LEU A 43 8.16 -7.17 23.53
CA LEU A 43 8.83 -6.36 22.50
C LEU A 43 9.58 -7.23 21.49
N ALA A 44 10.32 -8.26 21.94
CA ALA A 44 11.02 -9.18 21.05
C ALA A 44 10.04 -10.01 20.20
N GLY A 45 8.93 -10.46 20.79
CA GLY A 45 7.86 -11.17 20.07
C GLY A 45 7.19 -10.28 19.02
N ALA A 46 6.86 -9.04 19.38
CA ALA A 46 6.32 -8.06 18.43
C ALA A 46 7.28 -7.78 17.28
N TRP A 47 8.58 -7.60 17.56
CA TRP A 47 9.59 -7.32 16.53
C TRP A 47 9.79 -8.49 15.54
N LEU A 48 9.73 -9.74 16.02
CA LEU A 48 9.78 -10.93 15.16
C LEU A 48 8.52 -11.13 14.31
N VAL A 49 7.36 -10.70 14.80
CA VAL A 49 6.13 -10.66 14.01
C VAL A 49 6.23 -9.56 12.95
N GLU A 50 6.65 -8.36 13.34
CA GLU A 50 6.79 -7.19 12.47
C GLU A 50 7.72 -7.47 11.28
N ASP A 51 8.93 -7.98 11.52
CA ASP A 51 9.92 -8.30 10.46
C ASP A 51 9.37 -9.31 9.44
N ARG A 52 8.71 -10.38 9.92
CA ARG A 52 8.09 -11.38 9.06
C ARG A 52 6.89 -10.81 8.28
N TRP A 53 6.10 -9.96 8.90
CA TRP A 53 4.90 -9.35 8.31
C TRP A 53 5.29 -8.31 7.25
N ARG A 54 6.32 -7.49 7.54
CA ARG A 54 6.98 -6.59 6.60
C ARG A 54 7.50 -7.31 5.37
N GLY A 55 8.29 -8.37 5.57
CA GLY A 55 8.84 -9.18 4.47
C GLY A 55 7.75 -9.80 3.59
N SER A 56 6.61 -10.23 4.16
CA SER A 56 5.47 -10.70 3.37
C SER A 56 4.76 -9.60 2.58
N SER A 57 4.72 -8.37 3.11
CA SER A 57 4.12 -7.21 2.44
C SER A 57 4.99 -6.69 1.30
N GLU A 58 6.30 -6.59 1.52
CA GLU A 58 7.26 -6.23 0.48
C GLU A 58 7.25 -7.27 -0.66
N ALA A 59 7.19 -8.57 -0.34
CA ALA A 59 7.04 -9.65 -1.32
C ALA A 59 5.65 -9.74 -1.98
N ALA A 60 4.62 -9.06 -1.45
CA ALA A 60 3.32 -8.91 -2.12
C ALA A 60 3.34 -7.72 -3.09
N LEU A 61 3.86 -6.58 -2.63
CA LEU A 61 3.98 -5.37 -3.45
C LEU A 61 4.91 -5.57 -4.65
N GLU A 62 6.04 -6.26 -4.48
CA GLU A 62 6.96 -6.46 -5.60
C GLU A 62 6.41 -7.45 -6.65
N ARG A 63 5.54 -8.40 -6.27
CA ARG A 63 4.80 -9.25 -7.21
C ARG A 63 3.73 -8.47 -7.98
N CYS A 64 2.90 -7.70 -7.26
CA CYS A 64 1.97 -6.74 -7.87
C CYS A 64 2.71 -5.86 -8.89
N ARG A 65 3.87 -5.30 -8.50
CA ARG A 65 4.71 -4.47 -9.38
C ARG A 65 5.22 -5.22 -10.61
N SER A 66 5.74 -6.45 -10.47
CA SER A 66 6.25 -7.21 -11.61
C SER A 66 5.14 -7.63 -12.58
N GLU A 67 4.02 -8.11 -12.06
CA GLU A 67 2.85 -8.51 -12.85
C GLU A 67 2.25 -7.30 -13.57
N ALA A 68 2.09 -6.17 -12.87
CA ALA A 68 1.64 -4.90 -13.44
C ALA A 68 2.57 -4.39 -14.54
N ALA A 69 3.88 -4.38 -14.31
CA ALA A 69 4.86 -3.95 -15.31
C ALA A 69 4.83 -4.83 -16.56
N GLU A 70 4.63 -6.15 -16.42
CA GLU A 70 4.50 -7.06 -17.55
C GLU A 70 3.20 -6.81 -18.34
N GLN A 71 2.04 -6.69 -17.68
CA GLN A 71 0.76 -6.44 -18.37
C GLN A 71 0.72 -5.06 -19.03
N VAL A 72 1.20 -4.00 -18.37
CA VAL A 72 1.30 -2.66 -18.96
C VAL A 72 2.26 -2.66 -20.15
N ALA A 73 3.44 -3.28 -20.03
CA ALA A 73 4.38 -3.38 -21.15
C ALA A 73 3.85 -4.28 -22.29
N ALA A 74 2.95 -5.23 -22.04
CA ALA A 74 2.26 -5.98 -23.08
C ALA A 74 1.26 -5.10 -23.85
N ALA A 75 0.37 -4.40 -23.13
CA ALA A 75 -0.60 -3.48 -23.72
C ALA A 75 0.06 -2.33 -24.49
N GLU A 76 1.13 -1.74 -23.95
CA GLU A 76 1.88 -0.67 -24.62
C GLU A 76 2.53 -1.15 -25.92
N ARG A 77 3.11 -2.36 -25.95
CA ARG A 77 3.66 -2.95 -27.19
C ARG A 77 2.57 -3.30 -28.22
N SER A 78 1.42 -3.79 -27.75
CA SER A 78 0.27 -4.12 -28.58
C SER A 78 -0.27 -2.87 -29.29
N LEU A 79 -0.59 -1.81 -28.53
CA LEU A 79 -1.06 -0.55 -29.09
C LEU A 79 0.00 0.16 -29.94
N ALA A 80 1.28 0.14 -29.55
CA ALA A 80 2.35 0.72 -30.38
C ALA A 80 2.48 0.00 -31.73
N SER A 81 2.46 -1.33 -31.73
CA SER A 81 2.48 -2.14 -32.96
C SER A 81 1.26 -1.89 -33.85
N MET A 82 0.08 -1.68 -33.24
CA MET A 82 -1.13 -1.35 -33.97
C MET A 82 -1.09 0.10 -34.51
N ALA A 83 -0.54 1.04 -33.76
CA ALA A 83 -0.34 2.42 -34.20
C ALA A 83 0.65 2.49 -35.37
N ASP A 84 1.81 1.83 -35.29
CA ASP A 84 2.78 1.78 -36.38
C ASP A 84 2.20 1.15 -37.67
N TYR A 85 1.30 0.18 -37.54
CA TYR A 85 0.57 -0.40 -38.67
C TYR A 85 -0.48 0.55 -39.27
N LEU A 86 -1.26 1.23 -38.44
CA LEU A 86 -2.37 2.08 -38.88
C LEU A 86 -1.93 3.48 -39.36
N ARG A 87 -0.86 4.04 -38.79
CA ARG A 87 -0.40 5.43 -39.03
C ARG A 87 -0.13 5.78 -40.50
N PRO A 88 0.52 4.91 -41.32
CA PRO A 88 0.64 5.16 -42.76
C PRO A 88 -0.71 5.21 -43.47
N GLY A 89 -1.68 4.41 -43.03
CA GLY A 89 -3.07 4.46 -43.50
C GLY A 89 -3.74 5.78 -43.11
N LEU A 90 -3.66 6.15 -41.83
CA LEU A 90 -4.25 7.40 -41.30
C LEU A 90 -3.73 8.66 -41.98
N LEU A 91 -2.48 8.67 -42.45
CA LEU A 91 -1.90 9.78 -43.21
C LEU A 91 -2.27 9.77 -44.71
N THR A 92 -2.63 8.62 -45.29
CA THR A 92 -2.83 8.48 -46.75
C THR A 92 -4.27 8.30 -47.21
N VAL A 93 -5.17 7.73 -46.38
CA VAL A 93 -6.58 7.56 -46.77
C VAL A 93 -7.39 8.84 -46.55
N PRO A 94 -8.43 9.10 -47.37
CA PRO A 94 -9.36 10.21 -47.16
C PRO A 94 -10.02 10.14 -45.77
N ALA A 95 -10.34 11.30 -45.19
CA ALA A 95 -10.88 11.38 -43.82
C ALA A 95 -12.10 10.47 -43.56
N GLN A 96 -12.98 10.31 -44.57
CA GLN A 96 -14.18 9.47 -44.49
C GLN A 96 -13.88 7.96 -44.42
N ALA A 97 -12.63 7.56 -44.68
CA ALA A 97 -12.15 6.18 -44.61
C ALA A 97 -11.18 5.95 -43.42
N ARG A 98 -10.91 6.97 -42.59
CA ARG A 98 -10.06 6.82 -41.40
C ARG A 98 -10.81 6.18 -40.22
N ASP A 99 -12.14 6.30 -40.17
CA ASP A 99 -12.95 5.75 -39.07
C ASP A 99 -12.80 4.23 -38.89
N SER A 100 -12.64 3.44 -39.96
CA SER A 100 -12.37 2.00 -39.83
C SER A 100 -10.99 1.67 -39.26
N LEU A 101 -10.00 2.55 -39.48
CA LEU A 101 -8.66 2.42 -38.86
C LEU A 101 -8.74 2.77 -37.36
N TYR A 102 -9.54 3.77 -36.99
CA TYR A 102 -9.79 4.09 -35.59
C TYR A 102 -10.60 3.01 -34.86
N VAL A 103 -11.58 2.36 -35.52
CA VAL A 103 -12.27 1.18 -34.97
C VAL A 103 -11.29 0.04 -34.69
N ALA A 104 -10.38 -0.27 -35.62
CA ALA A 104 -9.36 -1.30 -35.40
C ALA A 104 -8.42 -0.98 -34.21
N MET A 105 -8.15 0.31 -33.94
CA MET A 105 -7.40 0.72 -32.75
C MET A 105 -8.21 0.54 -31.45
N SER A 106 -9.52 0.80 -31.50
CA SER A 106 -10.43 0.52 -30.38
C SER A 106 -10.54 -0.98 -30.08
N GLU A 107 -10.62 -1.81 -31.11
CA GLU A 107 -10.62 -3.29 -30.98
C GLU A 107 -9.34 -3.80 -30.29
N ALA A 108 -8.16 -3.29 -30.68
CA ALA A 108 -6.91 -3.63 -30.00
C ALA A 108 -6.89 -3.21 -28.52
N ALA A 109 -7.50 -2.08 -28.16
CA ALA A 109 -7.63 -1.66 -26.76
C ALA A 109 -8.62 -2.52 -25.97
N VAL A 110 -9.65 -3.10 -26.60
CA VAL A 110 -10.59 -4.04 -25.94
C VAL A 110 -9.88 -5.32 -25.49
N ASP A 111 -8.94 -5.85 -26.28
CA ASP A 111 -8.20 -7.07 -25.96
C ASP A 111 -7.17 -6.89 -24.81
N ASP A 112 -6.69 -5.66 -24.60
CA ASP A 112 -5.68 -5.33 -23.58
C ASP A 112 -6.24 -4.75 -22.28
N LEU A 113 -7.39 -4.04 -22.34
CA LEU A 113 -8.03 -3.44 -21.16
C LEU A 113 -8.23 -4.42 -19.98
N PRO A 114 -8.73 -5.66 -20.16
CA PRO A 114 -8.91 -6.62 -19.06
C PRO A 114 -7.60 -7.03 -18.38
N ARG A 115 -6.46 -7.00 -19.09
CA ARG A 115 -5.14 -7.35 -18.54
C ARG A 115 -4.68 -6.32 -17.52
N VAL A 116 -4.82 -5.03 -17.87
CA VAL A 116 -4.43 -3.91 -17.01
C VAL A 116 -5.42 -3.72 -15.86
N GLN A 117 -6.73 -3.93 -16.09
CA GLN A 117 -7.73 -3.98 -15.01
C GLN A 117 -7.44 -5.11 -14.01
N THR A 118 -7.08 -6.32 -14.48
CA THR A 118 -6.69 -7.44 -13.60
C THR A 118 -5.46 -7.10 -12.75
N ALA A 119 -4.43 -6.48 -13.34
CA ALA A 119 -3.25 -6.04 -12.60
C ALA A 119 -3.58 -4.96 -11.55
N LEU A 120 -4.45 -4.00 -11.90
CA LEU A 120 -4.94 -2.95 -11.01
C LEU A 120 -5.65 -3.54 -9.78
N ASP A 121 -6.53 -4.52 -9.97
CA ASP A 121 -7.26 -5.14 -8.86
C ASP A 121 -6.39 -6.07 -8.01
N THR A 122 -5.44 -6.79 -8.61
CA THR A 122 -4.39 -7.52 -7.86
C THR A 122 -3.57 -6.57 -6.98
N CYS A 123 -3.14 -5.42 -7.50
CA CYS A 123 -2.41 -4.41 -6.71
C CYS A 123 -3.29 -3.74 -5.64
N ARG A 124 -4.57 -3.49 -5.91
CA ARG A 124 -5.53 -2.98 -4.92
C ARG A 124 -5.75 -3.97 -3.76
N ALA A 125 -5.71 -5.28 -4.03
CA ALA A 125 -5.87 -6.33 -3.03
C ALA A 125 -4.66 -6.49 -2.08
N VAL A 126 -3.53 -5.84 -2.36
CA VAL A 126 -2.41 -5.77 -1.41
C VAL A 126 -2.69 -4.69 -0.37
N ASP A 127 -2.79 -5.09 0.90
CA ASP A 127 -3.01 -4.21 2.06
C ASP A 127 -1.77 -4.22 2.97
N PRO A 128 -0.79 -3.30 2.77
CA PRO A 128 0.33 -3.14 3.68
C PRO A 128 -0.13 -2.41 4.95
N SER A 129 0.30 -2.88 6.11
CA SER A 129 -0.16 -2.34 7.40
C SER A 129 0.11 -0.84 7.51
N TRP A 130 -0.80 -0.14 8.20
CA TRP A 130 -0.70 1.27 8.56
C TRP A 130 0.60 1.63 9.34
N VAL A 131 1.31 0.62 9.86
CA VAL A 131 2.61 0.75 10.54
C VAL A 131 3.76 1.00 9.54
N HIS A 132 3.55 0.77 8.24
CA HIS A 132 4.52 0.95 7.16
C HIS A 132 4.01 1.93 6.08
N PRO A 133 3.94 3.24 6.40
CA PRO A 133 3.42 4.27 5.49
C PRO A 133 4.28 4.45 4.22
N ASP A 134 5.51 3.95 4.21
CA ASP A 134 6.37 3.82 3.02
C ASP A 134 5.83 2.77 2.03
N LEU A 135 5.38 1.62 2.54
CA LEU A 135 4.80 0.55 1.72
C LEU A 135 3.40 0.92 1.23
N GLN A 136 2.60 1.57 2.08
CA GLN A 136 1.31 2.14 1.67
C GLN A 136 1.47 3.14 0.52
N ARG A 137 2.41 4.09 0.62
CA ARG A 137 2.64 5.06 -0.48
C ARG A 137 3.06 4.37 -1.77
N ARG A 138 3.99 3.40 -1.72
CA ARG A 138 4.39 2.63 -2.91
C ARG A 138 3.23 1.90 -3.57
N ARG A 139 2.34 1.29 -2.78
CA ARG A 139 1.11 0.66 -3.26
C ARG A 139 0.25 1.67 -4.00
N ASP A 140 -0.02 2.81 -3.38
CA ASP A 140 -0.91 3.83 -3.91
C ASP A 140 -0.33 4.47 -5.18
N ASP A 141 0.98 4.74 -5.24
CA ASP A 141 1.70 5.18 -6.45
C ASP A 141 1.52 4.20 -7.63
N TYR A 142 1.55 2.88 -7.38
CA TYR A 142 1.33 1.86 -8.41
C TYR A 142 -0.15 1.74 -8.81
N VAL A 143 -1.08 1.82 -7.86
CA VAL A 143 -2.53 1.82 -8.11
C VAL A 143 -2.94 3.04 -8.94
N ASP A 144 -2.41 4.23 -8.63
CA ASP A 144 -2.67 5.46 -9.40
C ASP A 144 -2.03 5.43 -10.79
N HIS A 145 -0.90 4.73 -10.98
CA HIS A 145 -0.34 4.51 -12.31
C HIS A 145 -1.22 3.57 -13.15
N LEU A 146 -1.64 2.44 -12.57
CA LEU A 146 -2.49 1.46 -13.23
C LEU A 146 -3.89 2.00 -13.53
N ALA A 147 -4.50 2.78 -12.62
CA ALA A 147 -5.77 3.46 -12.86
C ALA A 147 -5.69 4.37 -14.08
N ARG A 148 -4.68 5.24 -14.18
CA ARG A 148 -4.46 6.11 -15.36
C ARG A 148 -4.18 5.34 -16.65
N ARG A 149 -3.70 4.09 -16.59
CA ARG A 149 -3.57 3.20 -17.77
C ARG A 149 -4.90 2.55 -18.15
N VAL A 150 -5.74 2.21 -17.18
CA VAL A 150 -7.14 1.80 -17.41
C VAL A 150 -7.95 2.95 -18.02
N ASP A 151 -7.91 4.15 -17.43
CA ASP A 151 -8.59 5.35 -17.95
C ASP A 151 -8.23 5.66 -19.41
N LEU A 152 -6.94 5.50 -19.76
CA LEU A 152 -6.43 5.66 -21.13
C LEU A 152 -7.01 4.59 -22.06
N LEU A 153 -6.95 3.32 -21.66
CA LEU A 153 -7.47 2.20 -22.45
C LEU A 153 -8.99 2.31 -22.67
N GLU A 154 -9.76 2.67 -21.64
CA GLU A 154 -11.19 2.93 -21.76
C GLU A 154 -11.48 4.11 -22.70
N GLY A 155 -10.63 5.14 -22.72
CA GLY A 155 -10.67 6.22 -23.70
C GLY A 155 -10.44 5.76 -25.15
N VAL A 156 -9.51 4.83 -25.39
CA VAL A 156 -9.22 4.27 -26.73
C VAL A 156 -10.30 3.27 -27.17
N VAL A 157 -10.87 2.50 -26.23
CA VAL A 157 -12.04 1.65 -26.48
C VAL A 157 -13.26 2.47 -26.87
N ALA A 158 -13.48 3.63 -26.23
CA ALA A 158 -14.61 4.51 -26.54
C ALA A 158 -14.42 5.32 -27.84
N ASP A 159 -13.20 5.77 -28.13
CA ASP A 159 -12.83 6.40 -29.40
C ASP A 159 -11.34 6.19 -29.71
N GLY A 160 -11.03 5.32 -30.68
CA GLY A 160 -9.67 5.01 -31.11
C GLY A 160 -8.87 6.21 -31.66
N ARG A 161 -9.53 7.33 -31.97
CA ARG A 161 -8.84 8.61 -32.29
C ARG A 161 -8.11 9.18 -31.09
N SER A 162 -8.54 8.86 -29.86
CA SER A 162 -7.97 9.42 -28.64
C SER A 162 -6.49 9.07 -28.43
N TYR A 163 -6.04 7.90 -28.90
CA TYR A 163 -4.63 7.49 -28.88
C TYR A 163 -3.74 8.42 -29.70
N TYR A 164 -4.25 8.92 -30.82
CA TYR A 164 -3.54 9.78 -31.77
C TYR A 164 -3.72 11.28 -31.50
N ARG A 165 -4.34 11.65 -30.37
CA ARG A 165 -4.64 13.07 -30.05
C ARG A 165 -3.39 13.94 -29.98
N ASP A 166 -2.29 13.36 -29.51
CA ASP A 166 -1.01 14.03 -29.28
C ASP A 166 0.04 13.70 -30.38
N ASP A 167 -0.39 13.16 -31.53
CA ASP A 167 0.48 12.88 -32.69
C ASP A 167 0.65 14.15 -33.56
N PRO A 168 1.85 14.77 -33.60
CA PRO A 168 2.07 16.03 -34.30
C PRO A 168 1.95 15.91 -35.83
N GLU A 169 2.13 14.72 -36.41
CA GLU A 169 1.99 14.53 -37.86
C GLU A 169 0.52 14.50 -38.28
N LEU A 170 -0.32 13.85 -37.47
CA LEU A 170 -1.78 13.81 -37.65
C LEU A 170 -2.44 15.13 -37.25
N GLU A 171 -1.89 15.87 -36.29
CA GLU A 171 -2.28 17.25 -35.99
C GLU A 171 -1.98 18.20 -37.16
N ALA A 172 -0.76 18.15 -37.72
CA ALA A 172 -0.40 18.97 -38.88
C ALA A 172 -1.20 18.57 -40.16
N GLU A 173 -1.66 17.32 -40.28
CA GLU A 173 -2.60 16.88 -41.30
C GLU A 173 -4.02 17.43 -41.06
N ARG A 174 -4.49 17.40 -39.81
CA ARG A 174 -5.79 17.98 -39.40
C ARG A 174 -5.84 19.48 -39.68
N GLU A 175 -4.80 20.23 -39.31
CA GLU A 175 -4.70 21.67 -39.56
C GLU A 175 -4.69 21.99 -41.06
N ARG A 176 -3.96 21.21 -41.88
CA ARG A 176 -3.94 21.38 -43.34
C ARG A 176 -5.28 21.08 -44.02
N LEU A 177 -6.11 20.21 -43.43
CA LEU A 177 -7.42 19.83 -44.01
C LEU A 177 -8.59 20.70 -43.51
N PHE A 178 -8.54 21.19 -42.27
CA PHE A 178 -9.67 21.85 -41.61
C PHE A 178 -9.37 23.25 -41.05
N GLY A 179 -8.10 23.67 -41.06
CA GLY A 179 -7.63 24.90 -40.40
C GLY A 179 -7.36 24.71 -38.91
N THR A 180 -6.90 25.79 -38.26
CA THR A 180 -6.84 25.88 -36.79
C THR A 180 -8.24 26.03 -36.21
N GLY A 181 -8.57 25.20 -35.21
CA GLY A 181 -9.80 25.30 -34.41
C GLY A 181 -9.63 26.11 -33.13
#